data_AF-A0A832B006-F1
#
_entry.id   AF-A0A832B006-F1
#
_cell.length_a   1.000
_cell.length_b   1.000
_cell.length_c   1.000
_cell.angle_alpha   90.00
_cell.angle_beta   90.00
_cell.angle_gamma   90.00
#
_symmetry.space_group_name_H-M   'P 1'
#
loop_
_entity.id
_entity.type
_entity.pdbx_description
1 polymer ?
#
loop_
_entity_poly.entity_id
_entity_poly.type
_entity_poly.pdbx_seq_one_letter_code
_entity_poly.pdbx_strand_id
1 'polypeptide(L)'
;MEDVTFLAIMLFNAFIVLLLGFIGDLYSYKKSLLIAELLPMLAGIIIGLSSSHLLIILAMVIGSIGGAAGGMRGAFTPGTTALIANNWHEEGERVSKLGQLAAIAPLFSIVGGLLVSAHALLQASVGGIEAFKILYLFSGAMMLASFVLILLVKEAKVEKKKKISLKPESYRYLSRIVISNALQGAGIGVAIPLLPLWLEMMYHANTFSIGLLFSASYLMTALGSYASSRISSHFNLLNISSRTRVLG
;
A
#
# COMPACT_ATOMS: atom_id res chain seq x y z
N MET A 1 -14.12 -21.84 5.23
CA MET A 1 -14.09 -21.01 4.00
C MET A 1 -13.28 -19.74 4.22
N GLU A 2 -13.42 -19.08 5.36
CA GLU A 2 -12.69 -17.83 5.69
C GLU A 2 -11.17 -17.98 5.59
N ASP A 3 -10.59 -19.06 6.15
CA ASP A 3 -9.12 -19.29 6.11
C ASP A 3 -8.56 -19.41 4.68
N VAL A 4 -9.31 -20.05 3.78
CA VAL A 4 -8.90 -20.23 2.37
C VAL A 4 -8.96 -18.90 1.63
N THR A 5 -9.95 -18.05 1.94
CA THR A 5 -10.07 -16.72 1.36
C THR A 5 -8.91 -15.83 1.78
N PHE A 6 -8.53 -15.83 3.06
CA PHE A 6 -7.37 -15.08 3.54
C PHE A 6 -6.07 -15.55 2.89
N LEU A 7 -5.86 -16.86 2.78
CA LEU A 7 -4.69 -17.41 2.09
C LEU A 7 -4.65 -16.99 0.60
N ALA A 8 -5.80 -17.03 -0.08
CA ALA A 8 -5.91 -16.60 -1.47
C ALA A 8 -5.59 -15.10 -1.64
N ILE A 9 -6.12 -14.24 -0.78
CA ILE A 9 -5.81 -12.80 -0.71
C ILE A 9 -4.29 -12.59 -0.59
N MET A 10 -3.65 -13.30 0.33
CA MET A 10 -2.22 -13.18 0.61
C MET A 10 -1.35 -13.61 -0.58
N LEU A 11 -1.61 -14.80 -1.13
CA LEU A 11 -0.86 -15.33 -2.26
C LEU A 11 -1.05 -14.46 -3.51
N PHE A 12 -2.28 -14.01 -3.75
CA PHE A 12 -2.58 -13.12 -4.86
C PHE A 12 -1.83 -11.79 -4.72
N ASN A 13 -1.84 -11.16 -3.52
CA ASN A 13 -1.11 -9.92 -3.27
C ASN A 13 0.40 -10.08 -3.50
N ALA A 14 1.01 -11.16 -3.01
CA ALA A 14 2.43 -11.43 -3.22
C ALA A 14 2.77 -11.60 -4.71
N PHE A 15 1.96 -12.38 -5.43
CA PHE A 15 2.14 -12.62 -6.86
C PHE A 15 1.99 -11.34 -7.68
N ILE A 16 0.93 -10.57 -7.43
CA ILE A 16 0.60 -9.39 -8.25
C ILE A 16 1.58 -8.23 -8.01
N VAL A 17 2.10 -8.05 -6.78
CA VAL A 17 3.16 -7.06 -6.49
C VAL A 17 4.43 -7.36 -7.31
N LEU A 18 4.84 -8.63 -7.36
CA LEU A 18 6.00 -9.05 -8.17
C LEU A 18 5.76 -8.86 -9.66
N LEU A 19 4.58 -9.25 -10.15
CA LEU A 19 4.20 -9.10 -11.55
C LEU A 19 4.17 -7.63 -11.98
N LEU A 20 3.59 -6.76 -11.17
CA LEU A 20 3.49 -5.33 -11.42
C LEU A 20 4.87 -4.65 -11.37
N GLY A 21 5.75 -5.05 -10.45
CA GLY A 21 7.14 -4.59 -10.44
C GLY A 21 7.86 -4.94 -11.75
N PHE A 22 7.74 -6.19 -12.19
CA PHE A 22 8.31 -6.66 -13.44
C PHE A 22 7.77 -5.93 -14.68
N ILE A 23 6.45 -5.74 -14.77
CA ILE A 23 5.81 -4.96 -15.85
C ILE A 23 6.32 -3.50 -15.86
N GLY A 24 6.49 -2.92 -14.67
CA GLY A 24 7.02 -1.56 -14.51
C GLY A 24 8.43 -1.44 -15.08
N ASP A 25 9.31 -2.37 -14.73
CA ASP A 25 10.70 -2.40 -15.20
C ASP A 25 10.82 -2.66 -16.71
N LEU A 26 9.93 -3.47 -17.30
CA LEU A 26 10.00 -3.82 -18.72
C LEU A 26 9.35 -2.81 -19.65
N TYR A 27 8.21 -2.24 -19.25
CA TYR A 27 7.34 -1.50 -20.17
C TYR A 27 7.13 -0.04 -19.76
N SER A 28 6.66 0.20 -18.53
CA SER A 28 6.27 1.53 -18.04
C SER A 28 5.75 1.42 -16.61
N TYR A 29 6.27 2.25 -15.71
CA TYR A 29 5.79 2.33 -14.34
C TYR A 29 4.37 2.92 -14.28
N LYS A 30 4.02 3.86 -15.17
CA LYS A 30 2.65 4.38 -15.26
C LYS A 30 1.65 3.28 -15.59
N LYS A 31 1.94 2.41 -16.57
CA LYS A 31 1.05 1.30 -16.93
C LYS A 31 0.88 0.31 -15.80
N SER A 32 1.97 -0.01 -15.11
CA SER A 32 1.93 -0.85 -13.91
C SER A 32 1.01 -0.25 -12.83
N LEU A 33 1.14 1.05 -12.55
CA LEU A 33 0.29 1.75 -11.58
C LEU A 33 -1.19 1.78 -11.98
N LEU A 34 -1.51 1.96 -13.27
CA LEU A 34 -2.89 1.91 -13.75
C LEU A 34 -3.51 0.52 -13.53
N ILE A 35 -2.76 -0.56 -13.77
CA ILE A 35 -3.25 -1.93 -13.49
C ILE A 35 -3.44 -2.13 -11.98
N ALA A 36 -2.48 -1.64 -11.17
CA ALA A 36 -2.53 -1.71 -9.72
C ALA A 36 -3.74 -0.98 -9.11
N GLU A 37 -4.18 0.11 -9.75
CA GLU A 37 -5.33 0.91 -9.30
C GLU A 37 -6.66 0.34 -9.81
N LEU A 38 -6.67 -0.24 -11.01
CA LEU A 38 -7.87 -0.80 -11.64
C LEU A 38 -8.49 -1.94 -10.82
N LEU A 39 -7.67 -2.87 -10.32
CA LEU A 39 -8.14 -4.04 -9.57
C LEU A 39 -8.91 -3.67 -8.28
N PRO A 40 -8.36 -2.88 -7.36
CA PRO A 40 -9.06 -2.46 -6.15
C PRO A 40 -10.20 -1.46 -6.43
N MET A 41 -10.13 -0.65 -7.50
CA MET A 41 -11.27 0.16 -7.95
C MET A 41 -12.46 -0.73 -8.32
N LEU A 42 -12.24 -1.75 -9.16
CA LEU A 42 -13.29 -2.72 -9.53
C LEU A 42 -13.78 -3.50 -8.32
N ALA A 43 -12.87 -3.91 -7.41
CA ALA A 43 -13.25 -4.60 -6.18
C ALA A 43 -14.22 -3.78 -5.32
N GLY A 44 -13.93 -2.50 -5.08
CA GLY A 44 -14.80 -1.62 -4.31
C GLY A 44 -16.19 -1.46 -4.92
N ILE A 45 -16.26 -1.31 -6.24
CA ILE A 45 -17.53 -1.22 -6.97
C ILE A 45 -18.30 -2.55 -6.90
N ILE A 46 -17.63 -3.68 -7.12
CA ILE A 46 -18.25 -5.01 -7.07
C ILE A 46 -18.78 -5.32 -5.67
N ILE A 47 -17.98 -5.09 -4.62
CA ILE A 47 -18.43 -5.31 -3.23
C ILE A 47 -19.59 -4.39 -2.89
N GLY A 48 -19.53 -3.14 -3.34
CA GLY A 48 -20.56 -2.13 -3.11
C GLY A 48 -21.92 -2.45 -3.74
N LEU A 49 -21.94 -3.09 -4.91
CA LEU A 49 -23.17 -3.38 -5.66
C LEU A 49 -23.64 -4.84 -5.55
N SER A 50 -22.75 -5.75 -5.16
CA SER A 50 -23.05 -7.19 -5.15
C SER A 50 -23.77 -7.62 -3.87
N SER A 51 -24.63 -8.62 -4.02
CA SER A 51 -25.13 -9.44 -2.90
C SER A 51 -24.71 -10.91 -3.03
N SER A 52 -23.96 -11.26 -4.08
CA SER A 52 -23.43 -12.61 -4.29
C SER A 52 -22.16 -12.82 -3.49
N HIS A 53 -22.18 -13.83 -2.62
CA HIS A 53 -21.03 -14.20 -1.78
C HIS A 53 -19.78 -14.53 -2.60
N LEU A 54 -19.93 -15.24 -3.72
CA LEU A 54 -18.82 -15.59 -4.60
C LEU A 54 -18.17 -14.36 -5.22
N LEU A 55 -18.97 -13.40 -5.71
CA LEU A 55 -18.45 -12.16 -6.29
C LEU A 55 -17.71 -11.31 -5.26
N ILE A 56 -18.21 -11.28 -4.02
CA ILE A 56 -17.55 -10.56 -2.93
C ILE A 56 -16.19 -11.19 -2.61
N ILE A 57 -16.11 -12.53 -2.50
CA ILE A 57 -14.84 -13.23 -2.26
C ILE A 57 -13.84 -12.93 -3.38
N LEU A 58 -14.26 -13.04 -4.64
CA LEU A 58 -13.39 -12.75 -5.78
C LEU A 58 -12.92 -11.29 -5.77
N ALA A 59 -13.82 -10.36 -5.46
CA ALA A 59 -13.51 -8.93 -5.34
C ALA A 59 -12.51 -8.66 -4.20
N MET A 60 -12.66 -9.32 -3.05
CA MET A 60 -11.72 -9.19 -1.93
C MET A 60 -10.31 -9.69 -2.31
N VAL A 61 -10.22 -10.80 -3.05
CA VAL A 61 -8.94 -11.32 -3.54
C VAL A 61 -8.27 -10.33 -4.47
N ILE A 62 -8.97 -9.82 -5.49
CA ILE A 62 -8.36 -8.89 -6.46
C ILE A 62 -8.10 -7.49 -5.87
N GLY A 63 -8.91 -7.06 -4.88
CA GLY A 63 -8.81 -5.76 -4.24
C GLY A 63 -7.73 -5.66 -3.17
N SER A 64 -7.08 -6.77 -2.81
CA SER A 64 -6.10 -6.84 -1.72
C SER A 64 -4.85 -5.98 -1.92
N ILE A 65 -4.62 -5.49 -3.13
CA ILE A 65 -3.44 -4.73 -3.53
C ILE A 65 -3.47 -3.30 -2.95
N GLY A 66 -4.67 -2.79 -2.65
CA GLY A 66 -4.93 -1.39 -2.34
C GLY A 66 -4.44 -0.89 -0.99
N GLY A 67 -3.97 -1.75 -0.08
CA GLY A 67 -3.57 -1.33 1.27
C GLY A 67 -2.49 -2.20 1.91
N ALA A 68 -1.43 -1.56 2.42
CA ALA A 68 -0.45 -2.16 3.33
C ALA A 68 -0.15 -1.20 4.50
N ALA A 69 0.68 -1.64 5.45
CA ALA A 69 1.06 -0.87 6.63
C ALA A 69 1.53 0.55 6.33
N GLY A 70 1.23 1.49 7.23
CA GLY A 70 1.84 2.83 7.21
C GLY A 70 1.41 3.72 6.05
N GLY A 71 0.30 3.41 5.37
CA GLY A 71 -0.20 4.18 4.23
C GLY A 71 0.54 3.89 2.91
N MET A 72 1.44 2.89 2.91
CA MET A 72 2.00 2.36 1.69
C MET A 72 0.96 1.46 1.02
N ARG A 73 0.68 1.71 -0.25
CA ARG A 73 -0.16 0.81 -1.07
C ARG A 73 0.76 -0.27 -1.65
N GLY A 74 0.61 -1.53 -1.22
CA GLY A 74 1.53 -2.65 -1.50
C GLY A 74 2.28 -2.59 -2.85
N ALA A 75 1.60 -2.88 -3.96
CA ALA A 75 2.19 -2.87 -5.31
C ALA A 75 2.48 -1.46 -5.87
N PHE A 76 1.89 -0.44 -5.25
CA PHE A 76 2.04 0.96 -5.65
C PHE A 76 3.41 1.51 -5.24
N THR A 77 3.99 1.03 -4.13
CA THR A 77 5.27 1.53 -3.62
C THR A 77 6.43 1.34 -4.61
N PRO A 78 6.71 0.14 -5.16
CA PRO A 78 7.76 -0.01 -6.16
C PRO A 78 7.46 0.77 -7.45
N GLY A 79 6.21 0.79 -7.92
CA GLY A 79 5.83 1.52 -9.13
C GLY A 79 5.96 3.04 -9.00
N THR A 80 5.48 3.64 -7.91
CA THR A 80 5.52 5.10 -7.69
C THR A 80 6.91 5.61 -7.38
N THR A 81 7.66 4.91 -6.52
CA THR A 81 9.03 5.31 -6.19
C THR A 81 9.93 5.23 -7.43
N ALA A 82 9.75 4.19 -8.26
CA ALA A 82 10.48 4.07 -9.52
C ALA A 82 10.02 5.10 -10.56
N LEU A 83 8.72 5.42 -10.65
CA LEU A 83 8.22 6.48 -11.52
C LEU A 83 8.80 7.85 -11.14
N ILE A 84 8.84 8.18 -9.84
CA ILE A 84 9.46 9.42 -9.36
C ILE A 84 10.95 9.41 -9.66
N ALA A 85 11.65 8.31 -9.41
CA ALA A 85 13.08 8.20 -9.69
C ALA A 85 13.41 8.34 -11.18
N ASN A 86 12.53 7.86 -12.07
CA ASN A 86 12.68 7.96 -13.51
C ASN A 86 12.35 9.37 -14.05
N ASN A 87 11.39 10.07 -13.44
CA ASN A 87 10.97 11.40 -13.88
C ASN A 87 11.87 12.53 -13.36
N TRP A 88 12.50 12.37 -12.20
CA TRP A 88 13.37 13.37 -11.58
C TRP A 88 14.79 12.84 -11.45
N HIS A 89 15.66 13.26 -12.39
CA HIS A 89 17.06 12.84 -12.42
C HIS A 89 17.90 13.51 -11.33
N GLU A 90 17.61 14.78 -11.01
CA GLU A 90 18.29 15.53 -9.97
C GLU A 90 17.97 14.95 -8.58
N GLU A 91 19.03 14.65 -7.82
CA GLU A 91 18.89 13.97 -6.54
C GLU A 91 18.10 14.77 -5.50
N GLY A 92 18.34 16.08 -5.39
CA GLY A 92 17.63 16.95 -4.46
C GLY A 92 16.13 17.01 -4.72
N GLU A 93 15.73 17.19 -5.98
CA GLU A 93 14.32 17.19 -6.36
C GLU A 93 13.67 15.82 -6.15
N ARG A 94 14.34 14.73 -6.55
CA ARG A 94 13.85 13.36 -6.37
C ARG A 94 13.60 13.04 -4.90
N VAL A 95 14.56 13.34 -4.02
CA VAL A 95 14.45 13.11 -2.57
C VAL A 95 13.29 13.94 -2.00
N SER A 96 13.14 15.19 -2.42
CA SER A 96 12.01 16.04 -2.01
C SER A 96 10.66 15.45 -2.42
N LYS A 97 10.51 14.98 -3.68
CA LYS A 97 9.27 14.34 -4.15
C LYS A 97 8.95 13.03 -3.42
N LEU A 98 9.96 12.20 -3.16
CA LEU A 98 9.78 10.98 -2.36
C LEU A 98 9.40 11.32 -0.90
N GLY A 99 9.98 12.37 -0.33
CA GLY A 99 9.62 12.87 1.00
C GLY A 99 8.17 13.37 1.08
N GLN A 100 7.72 14.12 0.07
CA GLN A 100 6.32 14.55 -0.05
C GLN A 100 5.37 13.36 -0.13
N LEU A 101 5.69 12.35 -0.96
CA LEU A 101 4.90 11.13 -1.06
C LEU A 101 4.82 10.40 0.29
N ALA A 102 5.95 10.26 0.99
CA ALA A 102 6.03 9.61 2.29
C ALA A 102 5.23 10.33 3.39
N ALA A 103 5.05 11.65 3.28
CA ALA A 103 4.23 12.42 4.22
C ALA A 103 2.74 12.43 3.85
N ILE A 104 2.41 12.52 2.55
CA ILE A 104 1.03 12.63 2.06
C ILE A 104 0.28 11.30 2.19
N ALA A 105 0.94 10.17 1.91
CA ALA A 105 0.27 8.87 1.89
C ALA A 105 -0.31 8.47 3.28
N PRO A 106 0.41 8.62 4.40
CA PRO A 106 -0.17 8.40 5.73
C PRO A 106 -1.29 9.38 6.07
N LEU A 107 -1.20 10.66 5.65
CA LEU A 107 -2.28 11.63 5.88
C LEU A 107 -3.59 11.20 5.21
N PHE A 108 -3.54 10.75 3.95
CA PHE A 108 -4.73 10.22 3.28
C PHE A 108 -5.21 8.89 3.87
N SER A 109 -4.33 8.12 4.50
CA SER A 109 -4.70 6.87 5.18
C SER A 109 -5.54 7.11 6.44
N ILE A 110 -5.46 8.30 7.05
CA ILE A 110 -6.37 8.73 8.11
C ILE A 110 -7.81 8.71 7.60
N VAL A 111 -8.07 9.15 6.38
CA VAL A 111 -9.42 9.09 5.78
C VAL A 111 -9.91 7.64 5.73
N GLY A 112 -9.05 6.69 5.36
CA GLY A 112 -9.37 5.26 5.39
C GLY A 112 -9.75 4.76 6.78
N GLY A 113 -8.98 5.13 7.81
CA GLY A 113 -9.31 4.81 9.20
C GLY A 113 -10.64 5.43 9.65
N LEU A 114 -10.90 6.68 9.28
CA LEU A 114 -12.17 7.36 9.57
C LEU A 114 -13.36 6.74 8.84
N LEU A 115 -13.18 6.20 7.62
CA LEU A 115 -14.23 5.44 6.92
C LEU A 115 -14.60 4.17 7.68
N VAL A 116 -13.61 3.48 8.28
CA VAL A 116 -13.89 2.34 9.17
C VAL A 116 -14.68 2.80 10.39
N SER A 117 -14.33 3.94 11.01
CA SER A 117 -15.13 4.49 12.11
C SER A 117 -16.53 4.92 11.70
N ALA A 118 -16.69 5.43 10.48
CA ALA A 118 -17.98 5.85 9.93
C ALA A 118 -18.95 4.68 9.75
N HIS A 119 -18.45 3.44 9.61
CA HIS A 119 -19.28 2.24 9.60
C HIS A 119 -20.17 2.16 10.84
N ALA A 120 -19.61 2.41 12.03
CA ALA A 120 -20.35 2.34 13.29
C ALA A 120 -21.49 3.37 13.38
N LEU A 121 -21.33 4.52 12.70
CA LEU A 121 -22.35 5.58 12.65
C LEU A 121 -23.42 5.26 11.61
N LEU A 122 -23.02 4.77 10.43
CA LEU A 122 -23.92 4.42 9.33
C LEU A 122 -24.76 3.18 9.62
N GLN A 123 -24.20 2.18 10.31
CA GLN A 123 -24.93 0.94 10.59
C GLN A 123 -26.21 1.18 11.41
N ALA A 124 -26.26 2.25 12.21
CA ALA A 124 -27.43 2.60 13.00
C ALA A 124 -28.62 3.08 12.14
N SER A 125 -28.36 3.63 10.94
CA SER A 125 -29.40 4.18 10.06
C SER A 125 -29.75 3.28 8.88
N VAL A 126 -28.76 2.60 8.30
CA VAL A 126 -28.95 1.78 7.08
C VAL A 126 -28.74 0.28 7.29
N GLY A 127 -28.30 -0.15 8.48
CA GLY A 127 -27.92 -1.53 8.76
C GLY A 127 -26.45 -1.84 8.43
N GLY A 128 -25.92 -2.91 9.03
CA GLY A 128 -24.48 -3.22 8.98
C GLY A 128 -23.94 -3.58 7.58
N ILE A 129 -24.70 -4.33 6.79
CA ILE A 129 -24.30 -4.77 5.44
C ILE A 129 -24.30 -3.56 4.48
N GLU A 130 -25.37 -2.78 4.48
CA GLU A 130 -25.56 -1.63 3.60
C GLU A 130 -24.59 -0.51 3.95
N ALA A 131 -24.24 -0.32 5.22
CA ALA A 131 -23.16 0.55 5.63
C ALA A 131 -21.82 0.15 4.98
N PHE A 132 -21.46 -1.15 4.97
CA PHE A 132 -20.26 -1.60 4.27
C PHE A 132 -20.34 -1.36 2.76
N LYS A 133 -21.47 -1.67 2.12
CA LYS A 133 -21.65 -1.43 0.67
C LYS A 133 -21.42 0.05 0.31
N ILE A 134 -22.00 0.97 1.07
CA ILE A 134 -21.83 2.42 0.87
C ILE A 134 -20.35 2.81 1.00
N LEU A 135 -19.66 2.32 2.02
CA LEU A 135 -18.24 2.63 2.24
C LEU A 135 -17.34 2.05 1.14
N TYR A 136 -17.63 0.83 0.65
CA TYR A 136 -16.91 0.24 -0.47
C TYR A 136 -17.16 0.96 -1.80
N LEU A 137 -18.39 1.45 -2.04
CA LEU A 137 -18.69 2.33 -3.19
C LEU A 137 -17.92 3.65 -3.10
N PHE A 138 -17.89 4.27 -1.92
CA PHE A 138 -17.11 5.49 -1.69
C PHE A 138 -15.62 5.26 -1.95
N SER A 139 -15.07 4.15 -1.44
CA SER A 139 -13.69 3.75 -1.72
C SER A 139 -13.46 3.56 -3.22
N GLY A 140 -14.32 2.79 -3.91
CA GLY A 140 -14.24 2.58 -5.36
C GLY A 140 -14.29 3.89 -6.16
N ALA A 141 -15.11 4.86 -5.75
CA ALA A 141 -15.16 6.19 -6.37
C ALA A 141 -13.86 6.99 -6.15
N MET A 142 -13.27 6.93 -4.95
CA MET A 142 -11.96 7.54 -4.68
C MET A 142 -10.85 6.89 -5.50
N MET A 143 -10.90 5.57 -5.68
CA MET A 143 -9.94 4.85 -6.53
C MET A 143 -10.12 5.18 -8.01
N LEU A 144 -11.36 5.35 -8.47
CA LEU A 144 -11.64 5.84 -9.82
C LEU A 144 -11.06 7.24 -10.03
N ALA A 145 -11.25 8.15 -9.06
CA ALA A 145 -10.64 9.47 -9.12
C ALA A 145 -9.10 9.39 -9.18
N SER A 146 -8.49 8.52 -8.36
CA SER A 146 -7.03 8.27 -8.41
C SER A 146 -6.58 7.72 -9.76
N PHE A 147 -7.30 6.74 -10.31
CA PHE A 147 -7.03 6.17 -11.63
C PHE A 147 -7.03 7.25 -12.72
N VAL A 148 -8.05 8.12 -12.71
CA VAL A 148 -8.16 9.27 -13.63
C VAL A 148 -6.98 10.23 -13.46
N LEU A 149 -6.55 10.52 -12.22
CA LEU A 149 -5.37 11.37 -11.97
C LEU A 149 -4.09 10.72 -12.51
N ILE A 150 -3.91 9.40 -12.37
CA ILE A 150 -2.75 8.68 -12.92
C ILE A 150 -2.74 8.75 -14.45
N LEU A 151 -3.90 8.74 -15.12
CA LEU A 151 -3.96 8.93 -16.58
C LEU A 151 -3.34 10.26 -17.02
N LEU A 152 -3.44 11.31 -16.19
CA LEU A 152 -2.86 12.64 -16.45
C LEU A 152 -1.36 12.71 -16.16
N VAL A 153 -0.81 11.77 -15.39
CA VAL A 153 0.63 11.74 -15.07
C VAL A 153 1.44 11.45 -16.33
N LYS A 154 2.48 12.25 -16.56
CA LYS A 154 3.48 12.02 -17.60
C LYS A 154 4.60 11.17 -17.05
N GLU A 155 5.08 10.22 -17.86
CA GLU A 155 6.23 9.39 -17.56
C GLU A 155 7.34 9.72 -18.55
N ALA A 156 8.54 10.02 -18.02
CA ALA A 156 9.75 10.12 -18.81
C ALA A 156 10.05 8.76 -19.45
N LYS A 157 10.64 8.75 -20.65
CA LYS A 157 10.97 7.48 -21.31
C LYS A 157 11.85 6.64 -20.40
N VAL A 158 11.40 5.43 -20.09
CA VAL A 158 12.19 4.47 -19.32
C VAL A 158 13.46 4.17 -20.12
N GLU A 159 14.61 4.60 -19.63
CA GLU A 159 15.88 4.23 -20.23
C GLU A 159 16.07 2.72 -20.08
N LYS A 160 16.39 2.03 -21.18
CA LYS A 160 16.69 0.60 -21.12
C LYS A 160 17.90 0.40 -20.22
N LYS A 161 17.67 -0.10 -19.00
CA LYS A 161 18.73 -0.44 -18.05
C LYS A 161 19.73 -1.35 -18.75
N LYS A 162 21.02 -0.99 -18.74
CA LYS A 162 22.09 -1.88 -19.23
C LYS A 162 21.97 -3.21 -18.47
N LYS A 163 22.15 -4.35 -19.15
CA LYS A 163 22.22 -5.67 -18.48
C LYS A 163 23.42 -5.67 -17.55
N ILE A 164 23.20 -5.35 -16.28
CA ILE A 164 24.22 -5.50 -15.24
C ILE A 164 24.19 -6.97 -14.84
N SER A 165 25.23 -7.73 -15.18
CA SER A 165 25.39 -9.08 -14.64
C SER A 165 25.90 -8.96 -13.22
N LEU A 166 25.13 -9.44 -12.25
CA LEU A 166 25.59 -9.55 -10.88
C LEU A 166 26.75 -10.53 -10.79
N LYS A 167 27.79 -10.18 -10.03
CA LYS A 167 28.89 -11.10 -9.73
C LYS A 167 28.39 -12.26 -8.87
N PRO A 168 28.88 -13.50 -9.06
CA PRO A 168 28.49 -14.68 -8.26
C PRO A 168 28.52 -14.44 -6.75
N GLU A 169 29.51 -13.69 -6.26
CA GLU A 169 29.73 -13.39 -4.85
C GLU A 169 28.64 -12.48 -4.27
N SER A 170 28.06 -11.61 -5.10
CA SER A 170 26.97 -10.72 -4.70
C SER A 170 25.66 -11.46 -4.47
N TYR A 171 25.43 -12.63 -5.10
CA TYR A 171 24.19 -13.38 -4.94
C TYR A 171 23.98 -13.88 -3.51
N ARG A 172 25.04 -14.30 -2.82
CA ARG A 172 24.94 -14.76 -1.42
C ARG A 172 24.55 -13.64 -0.47
N TYR A 173 25.07 -12.43 -0.71
CA TYR A 173 24.71 -11.26 0.09
C TYR A 173 23.30 -10.78 -0.22
N LEU A 174 22.96 -10.67 -1.51
CA LEU A 174 21.63 -10.29 -1.98
C LEU A 174 20.56 -11.26 -1.51
N SER A 175 20.80 -12.57 -1.55
CA SER A 175 19.82 -13.56 -1.09
C SER A 175 19.52 -13.45 0.40
N ARG A 176 20.53 -13.16 1.24
CA ARG A 176 20.31 -12.89 2.67
C ARG A 176 19.42 -11.67 2.89
N ILE A 177 19.65 -10.59 2.14
CA ILE A 177 18.81 -9.38 2.21
C ILE A 177 17.39 -9.70 1.74
N VAL A 178 17.24 -10.37 0.60
CA VAL A 178 15.94 -10.72 0.02
C VAL A 178 15.16 -11.62 0.97
N ILE A 179 15.78 -12.65 1.53
CA ILE A 179 15.13 -13.57 2.48
C ILE A 179 14.69 -12.82 3.74
N SER A 180 15.54 -11.96 4.30
CA SER A 180 15.18 -11.18 5.50
C SER A 180 14.03 -10.21 5.24
N ASN A 181 14.02 -9.52 4.10
CA ASN A 181 12.95 -8.61 3.72
C ASN A 181 11.67 -9.37 3.35
N ALA A 182 11.79 -10.53 2.70
CA ALA A 182 10.65 -11.39 2.38
C ALA A 182 9.99 -11.92 3.66
N LEU A 183 10.79 -12.32 4.66
CA LEU A 183 10.27 -12.78 5.95
C LEU A 183 9.56 -11.65 6.70
N GLN A 184 10.17 -10.46 6.74
CA GLN A 184 9.55 -9.28 7.36
C GLN A 184 8.26 -8.89 6.63
N GLY A 185 8.30 -8.84 5.30
CA GLY A 185 7.13 -8.54 4.46
C GLY A 185 6.02 -9.58 4.60
N ALA A 186 6.36 -10.86 4.68
CA ALA A 186 5.39 -11.93 4.93
C ALA A 186 4.75 -11.78 6.32
N GLY A 187 5.54 -11.54 7.36
CA GLY A 187 5.02 -11.33 8.72
C GLY A 187 4.06 -10.13 8.80
N ILE A 188 4.45 -9.01 8.20
CA ILE A 188 3.61 -7.80 8.09
C ILE A 188 2.35 -8.08 7.27
N GLY A 189 2.48 -8.80 6.15
CA GLY A 189 1.39 -9.16 5.25
C GLY A 189 0.36 -10.11 5.85
N VAL A 190 0.79 -10.99 6.78
CA VAL A 190 -0.12 -11.82 7.60
C VAL A 190 -0.75 -10.99 8.71
N ALA A 191 0.06 -10.24 9.45
CA ALA A 191 -0.37 -9.63 10.71
C ALA A 191 -1.37 -8.50 10.52
N ILE A 192 -1.19 -7.65 9.50
CA ILE A 192 -2.00 -6.43 9.35
C ILE A 192 -3.46 -6.72 9.00
N PRO A 193 -3.78 -7.60 8.04
CA PRO A 193 -5.17 -7.94 7.74
C PRO A 193 -5.89 -8.59 8.93
N LEU A 194 -5.15 -9.29 9.80
CA LEU A 194 -5.69 -9.97 10.98
C LEU A 194 -5.78 -9.07 12.22
N LEU A 195 -5.09 -7.92 12.22
CA LEU A 195 -5.04 -7.03 13.37
C LEU A 195 -6.42 -6.48 13.79
N PRO A 196 -7.31 -6.04 12.87
CA PRO A 196 -8.68 -5.64 13.25
C PRO A 196 -9.46 -6.77 13.92
N LEU A 197 -9.38 -7.98 13.39
CA LEU A 197 -10.05 -9.16 13.93
C LEU A 197 -9.52 -9.51 15.32
N TRP A 198 -8.21 -9.46 15.51
CA TRP A 198 -7.60 -9.70 16.81
C TRP A 198 -8.04 -8.65 17.86
N LEU A 199 -8.12 -7.37 17.48
CA LEU A 199 -8.60 -6.31 18.37
C LEU A 199 -10.07 -6.50 18.77
N GLU A 200 -10.91 -6.94 17.84
CA GLU A 200 -12.30 -7.28 18.10
C GLU A 200 -12.41 -8.46 19.07
N MET A 201 -11.65 -9.54 18.86
CA MET A 201 -11.70 -10.73 19.71
C MET A 201 -11.10 -10.51 21.12
N MET A 202 -9.98 -9.80 21.20
CA MET A 202 -9.22 -9.64 22.44
C MET A 202 -9.76 -8.51 23.32
N TYR A 203 -10.22 -7.41 22.72
CA TYR A 203 -10.64 -6.21 23.44
C TYR A 203 -12.12 -5.87 23.26
N HIS A 204 -12.87 -6.68 22.50
CA HIS A 204 -14.26 -6.38 22.12
C HIS A 204 -14.40 -5.00 21.47
N ALA A 205 -13.33 -4.58 20.75
CA ALA A 205 -13.29 -3.31 20.08
C ALA A 205 -14.27 -3.30 18.90
N ASN A 206 -15.12 -2.28 18.82
CA ASN A 206 -16.00 -2.10 17.68
C ASN A 206 -15.27 -1.39 16.52
N THR A 207 -15.91 -1.33 15.35
CA THR A 207 -15.38 -0.67 14.15
C THR A 207 -15.04 0.81 14.38
N PHE A 208 -15.75 1.51 15.29
CA PHE A 208 -15.44 2.88 15.67
C PHE A 208 -14.04 3.01 16.29
N SER A 209 -13.77 2.25 17.35
CA SER A 209 -12.50 2.26 18.06
C SER A 209 -11.34 1.77 17.19
N ILE A 210 -11.57 0.73 16.39
CA ILE A 210 -10.58 0.21 15.43
C ILE A 210 -10.20 1.30 14.43
N GLY A 211 -11.18 1.96 13.80
CA GLY A 211 -10.92 3.02 12.84
C GLY A 211 -10.16 4.22 13.44
N LEU A 212 -10.47 4.60 14.68
CA LEU A 212 -9.74 5.67 15.39
C LEU A 212 -8.30 5.26 15.69
N LEU A 213 -8.05 4.01 16.09
CA LEU A 213 -6.72 3.49 16.36
C LEU A 213 -5.84 3.53 15.10
N PHE A 214 -6.35 3.05 13.97
CA PHE A 214 -5.64 3.13 12.68
C PHE A 214 -5.41 4.59 12.27
N SER A 215 -6.41 5.46 12.44
CA SER A 215 -6.29 6.89 12.16
C SER A 215 -5.18 7.55 12.98
N ALA A 216 -5.12 7.26 14.28
CA ALA A 216 -4.07 7.75 15.17
C ALA A 216 -2.69 7.21 14.78
N SER A 217 -2.60 5.92 14.43
CA SER A 217 -1.35 5.31 13.93
C SER A 217 -0.85 6.00 12.66
N TYR A 218 -1.75 6.29 11.72
CA TYR A 218 -1.40 7.01 10.49
C TYR A 218 -1.04 8.47 10.73
N LEU A 219 -1.69 9.14 11.68
CA LEU A 219 -1.30 10.48 12.10
C LEU A 219 0.13 10.50 12.68
N MET A 220 0.46 9.56 13.56
CA MET A 220 1.83 9.43 14.09
C MET A 220 2.83 9.10 12.99
N THR A 221 2.45 8.26 12.01
CA THR A 221 3.28 7.95 10.84
C THR A 221 3.51 9.19 9.97
N ALA A 222 2.47 10.01 9.75
CA ALA A 222 2.57 11.27 9.01
C ALA A 222 3.51 12.26 9.69
N LEU A 223 3.33 12.46 11.00
CA LEU A 223 4.17 13.34 11.81
C LEU A 223 5.63 12.87 11.84
N GLY A 224 5.85 11.57 12.04
CA GLY A 224 7.17 10.95 12.00
C GLY A 224 7.86 11.10 10.64
N SER A 225 7.12 10.87 9.55
CA SER A 225 7.63 11.01 8.18
C SER A 225 7.98 12.47 7.85
N TYR A 226 7.12 13.41 8.25
CA TYR A 226 7.37 14.84 8.10
C TYR A 226 8.60 15.28 8.89
N ALA A 227 8.70 14.91 10.17
CA ALA A 227 9.87 15.20 11.01
C ALA A 227 11.15 14.59 10.43
N SER A 228 11.08 13.34 9.98
CA SER A 228 12.21 12.65 9.33
C SER A 228 12.68 13.40 8.07
N SER A 229 11.77 13.84 7.21
CA SER A 229 12.12 14.59 6.00
C SER A 229 12.84 15.92 6.30
N ARG A 230 12.48 16.59 7.41
CA ARG A 230 13.07 17.87 7.84
C ARG A 230 14.44 17.69 8.49
N ILE A 231 14.61 16.65 9.30
CA ILE A 231 15.88 16.35 9.97
C ILE A 231 16.89 15.82 8.96
N SER A 232 16.43 15.02 8.00
CA SER A 232 17.25 14.44 6.94
C SER A 232 18.01 15.47 6.09
N SER A 233 17.54 16.71 5.97
CA SER A 233 18.28 17.74 5.22
C SER A 233 19.52 18.25 5.96
N HIS A 234 19.64 17.97 7.26
CA HIS A 234 20.74 18.42 8.12
C HIS A 234 21.77 17.31 8.39
N PHE A 235 21.48 16.07 8.02
CA PHE A 235 22.36 14.92 8.27
C PHE A 235 22.62 14.13 6.99
N ASN A 236 23.82 13.58 6.88
CA ASN A 236 24.19 12.75 5.74
C ASN A 236 23.44 11.40 5.84
N LEU A 237 22.33 11.28 5.11
CA LEU A 237 21.40 10.13 5.10
C LEU A 237 22.08 8.76 5.01
N LEU A 238 23.15 8.68 4.22
CA LEU A 238 23.95 7.46 4.05
C LEU A 238 24.58 6.99 5.36
N ASN A 239 25.04 7.93 6.21
CA ASN A 239 25.63 7.64 7.51
C ASN A 239 24.60 7.24 8.57
N ILE A 240 23.38 7.75 8.48
CA ILE A 240 22.30 7.35 9.39
C ILE A 240 21.83 5.93 9.04
N SER A 241 21.59 5.64 7.74
CA SER A 241 21.13 4.32 7.31
C SER A 241 22.16 3.21 7.54
N SER A 242 23.45 3.54 7.47
CA SER A 242 24.53 2.59 7.79
C SER A 242 24.59 2.32 9.29
N ARG A 243 24.42 3.35 10.13
CA ARG A 243 24.41 3.23 11.60
C ARG A 243 23.18 2.48 12.13
N THR A 244 21.99 2.71 11.59
CA THR A 244 20.79 1.96 12.00
C THR A 244 20.88 0.48 11.64
N ARG A 245 21.59 0.11 10.57
CA ARG A 245 21.88 -1.29 10.22
C ARG A 245 22.94 -1.97 11.09
N VAL A 246 23.73 -1.21 11.85
CA VAL A 246 24.69 -1.76 12.83
C VAL A 246 24.03 -1.95 14.20
N LEU A 247 22.95 -1.22 14.48
CA LEU A 247 22.22 -1.25 15.75
C LEU A 247 21.02 -2.21 15.77
N GLY A 248 20.64 -2.78 14.62
CA GLY A 248 19.61 -3.81 14.50
C GLY A 248 20.21 -5.14 14.05
#